data_AF-A0A920GB62-F1
#
_entry.id   AF-A0A920GB62-F1
#
_cell.length_a   1.000
_cell.length_b   1.000
_cell.length_c   1.000
_cell.angle_alpha   90.00
_cell.angle_beta   90.00
_cell.angle_gamma   90.00
#
_symmetry.space_group_name_H-M   'P 1'
#
loop_
_entity.id
_entity.type
_entity.pdbx_description
1 polymer ?
#
loop_
_entity_poly.entity_id
_entity_poly.type
_entity_poly.pdbx_seq_one_letter_code
_entity_poly.pdbx_strand_id
1 'polypeptide(L)'
;MCYGIRTDFQGKLFDGSSELLAIADNLIELKTICSECDKKATMVVRLDSNGKVLLEGEKVLVGGNDIYKTVCRKHFRDLTKLI
;
A
#
# COMPACT_ATOMS: atom_id res chain seq x y z
N MET A 1 -6.35 2.22 -21.07
CA MET A 1 -5.29 1.69 -20.19
C MET A 1 -5.12 2.65 -19.03
N CYS A 2 -5.22 2.16 -17.80
CA CYS A 2 -5.17 2.97 -16.57
C CYS A 2 -4.08 2.41 -15.64
N TYR A 3 -3.46 3.27 -14.83
CA TYR A 3 -2.47 2.88 -13.83
C TYR A 3 -2.72 3.65 -12.53
N GLY A 4 -2.42 3.04 -11.39
CA GLY A 4 -2.67 3.65 -10.09
C GLY A 4 -2.34 2.74 -8.93
N ILE A 5 -2.40 3.30 -7.73
CA ILE A 5 -2.18 2.58 -6.47
C ILE A 5 -3.47 1.86 -6.10
N ARG A 6 -3.41 0.55 -5.88
CA ARG A 6 -4.59 -0.28 -5.58
C ARG A 6 -5.19 0.02 -4.21
N THR A 7 -4.34 0.07 -3.18
CA THR A 7 -4.76 0.17 -1.77
C THR A 7 -4.05 1.29 -1.04
N ASP A 8 -4.73 1.87 -0.05
CA ASP A 8 -4.13 2.81 0.89
C ASP A 8 -3.25 2.11 1.96
N PHE A 9 -2.73 2.91 2.89
CA PHE A 9 -1.89 2.46 4.00
C PHE A 9 -2.63 1.60 5.04
N GLN A 10 -3.97 1.58 5.01
CA GLN A 10 -4.80 0.70 5.82
C GLN A 10 -5.13 -0.61 5.09
N GLY A 11 -4.66 -0.78 3.84
CA GLY A 11 -4.95 -1.93 3.00
C GLY A 11 -6.36 -1.90 2.37
N LYS A 12 -7.06 -0.76 2.43
CA LYS A 12 -8.37 -0.59 1.79
C LYS A 12 -8.20 -0.13 0.35
N LEU A 13 -9.09 -0.56 -0.54
CA LEU A 13 -9.09 -0.09 -1.92
C LEU A 13 -9.36 1.42 -1.99
N PHE A 14 -8.74 2.07 -2.96
CA PHE A 14 -9.22 3.37 -3.44
C PHE A 14 -10.49 3.15 -4.25
N ASP A 15 -11.49 4.02 -4.08
CA ASP A 15 -12.81 3.84 -4.70
C ASP A 15 -12.71 3.72 -6.23
N GLY A 16 -11.96 4.62 -6.88
CA GLY A 16 -11.71 4.53 -8.32
C GLY A 16 -10.94 3.26 -8.73
N SER A 17 -10.01 2.79 -7.90
CA SER A 17 -9.31 1.53 -8.16
C SER A 17 -10.22 0.31 -7.99
N SER A 18 -11.19 0.36 -7.08
CA SER A 18 -12.19 -0.68 -6.89
C SER A 18 -13.05 -0.85 -8.15
N GLU A 19 -13.57 0.27 -8.68
CA GLU A 19 -14.36 0.25 -9.92
C GLU A 19 -13.54 -0.27 -11.11
N LEU A 20 -12.30 0.21 -11.27
CA LEU A 20 -11.42 -0.26 -12.35
C LEU A 20 -11.10 -1.75 -12.25
N LEU A 21 -10.91 -2.28 -11.03
CA LEU A 21 -10.66 -3.71 -10.83
C LEU A 21 -11.89 -4.57 -11.11
N ALA A 22 -13.10 -4.05 -10.88
CA ALA A 22 -14.34 -4.78 -11.12
C ALA A 22 -14.59 -5.04 -12.62
N ILE A 23 -14.10 -4.17 -13.50
CA ILE A 23 -14.31 -4.24 -14.96
C ILE A 23 -13.05 -4.61 -15.76
N ALA A 24 -11.92 -4.87 -15.10
CA ALA A 24 -10.65 -5.11 -15.79
C ALA A 24 -10.57 -6.51 -16.40
N ASP A 25 -10.37 -6.60 -17.72
CA ASP A 25 -10.03 -7.85 -18.39
C ASP A 25 -8.59 -8.30 -18.09
N ASN A 26 -7.68 -7.34 -17.90
CA ASN A 26 -6.26 -7.57 -17.68
C ASN A 26 -5.74 -6.78 -16.48
N LEU A 27 -5.04 -7.45 -15.57
CA LEU A 27 -4.40 -6.86 -14.40
C LEU A 27 -2.90 -7.14 -14.40
N ILE A 28 -2.09 -6.08 -14.51
CA ILE A 28 -0.63 -6.16 -14.40
C ILE A 28 -0.22 -5.50 -13.08
N GLU A 29 0.35 -6.29 -12.17
CA GLU A 29 0.88 -5.78 -10.90
C GLU A 29 2.38 -5.48 -11.04
N LEU A 30 2.75 -4.20 -10.88
CA LEU A 30 4.16 -3.79 -10.82
C LEU A 30 4.78 -4.29 -9.52
N LYS A 31 5.92 -4.97 -9.64
CA LYS A 31 6.59 -5.61 -8.51
C LYS A 31 7.70 -4.71 -7.99
N THR A 32 7.73 -4.50 -6.69
CA THR A 32 8.88 -3.97 -5.94
C THR A 32 9.32 -4.99 -4.90
N ILE A 33 10.48 -4.76 -4.26
CA ILE A 33 11.01 -5.62 -3.20
C ILE A 33 10.53 -5.08 -1.85
N CYS A 34 10.11 -5.97 -0.96
CA CYS A 34 9.72 -5.62 0.40
C CYS A 34 10.93 -5.09 1.18
N SER A 35 10.75 -3.99 1.90
CA SER A 35 11.85 -3.40 2.69
C SER A 35 12.31 -4.24 3.90
N GLU A 36 11.60 -5.33 4.21
CA GLU A 36 11.89 -6.22 5.36
C GLU A 36 12.29 -7.64 4.92
N CYS A 37 12.19 -7.97 3.62
CA CYS A 37 12.60 -9.27 3.06
C CYS A 37 12.63 -9.26 1.54
N ASP A 38 13.19 -10.30 0.93
CA ASP A 38 13.32 -10.43 -0.52
C ASP A 38 12.04 -10.87 -1.26
N LYS A 39 10.88 -10.75 -0.61
CA LYS A 39 9.58 -11.06 -1.22
C LYS A 39 9.00 -9.84 -1.94
N LYS A 40 8.13 -10.11 -2.93
CA LYS A 40 7.35 -9.08 -3.63
C LYS A 40 6.59 -8.20 -2.62
N ALA A 41 6.81 -6.89 -2.69
CA ALA A 41 6.00 -5.89 -2.00
C ALA A 41 4.67 -5.70 -2.73
N THR A 42 3.58 -5.71 -1.98
CA THR A 42 2.22 -5.55 -2.52
C THR A 42 1.37 -4.60 -1.68
N MET A 43 1.92 -4.06 -0.58
CA MET A 43 1.25 -3.20 0.38
C MET A 43 2.18 -2.03 0.70
N VAL A 44 1.60 -0.95 1.22
CA VAL A 44 2.33 0.22 1.71
C VAL A 44 1.93 0.48 3.15
N VAL A 45 2.88 0.82 4.01
CA VAL A 45 2.60 1.39 5.34
C VAL A 45 2.96 2.87 5.35
N ARG A 46 2.21 3.66 6.10
CA ARG A 46 2.53 5.07 6.33
C ARG A 46 3.26 5.23 7.66
N LEU A 47 4.31 6.04 7.68
CA LEU A 47 5.12 6.34 8.86
C LEU A 47 4.86 7.77 9.34
N ASP A 48 4.92 7.98 10.66
CA ASP A 48 4.97 9.30 11.29
C ASP A 48 6.39 9.88 11.25
N SER A 49 6.56 11.10 11.77
CA SER A 49 7.88 11.76 11.86
C SER A 49 8.88 11.02 12.76
N ASN A 50 8.43 10.05 13.57
CA ASN A 50 9.26 9.22 14.45
C ASN A 50 9.51 7.82 13.86
N GLY A 51 9.08 7.55 12.63
CA GLY A 51 9.21 6.25 11.98
C GLY A 51 8.22 5.17 12.49
N LYS A 52 7.20 5.55 13.26
CA LYS A 52 6.15 4.63 13.71
C LYS A 52 5.05 4.51 12.66
N VAL A 53 4.47 3.31 12.57
CA VAL A 53 3.39 3.02 11.63
C VAL A 53 2.11 3.73 12.06
N LEU A 54 1.54 4.50 11.14
CA LEU A 54 0.23 5.12 11.28
C LEU A 54 -0.86 4.14 10.87
N LEU A 55 -1.86 3.95 11.74
CA LEU A 55 -3.00 3.06 11.50
C LEU A 55 -4.26 3.82 11.09
N GLU A 56 -4.30 5.13 11.38
CA GLU A 56 -5.44 6.01 11.13
C GLU A 56 -4.96 7.34 10.53
N GLY A 57 -5.88 8.06 9.91
CA GLY A 57 -5.61 9.33 9.23
C GLY A 57 -6.26 9.39 7.86
N GLU A 58 -6.13 10.54 7.19
CA GLU A 58 -6.71 10.72 5.86
C GLU A 58 -6.03 9.82 4.82
N LYS A 59 -6.84 9.20 3.94
CA LYS A 59 -6.32 8.34 2.87
C LYS A 59 -5.32 9.08 1.97
N VAL A 60 -5.61 10.34 1.64
CA VAL A 60 -4.81 11.15 0.74
C VAL A 60 -3.87 12.04 1.54
N LEU A 61 -2.57 11.77 1.42
CA LEU A 61 -1.53 12.68 1.91
C LEU A 61 -0.43 12.71 0.86
N VAL A 62 -0.16 13.89 0.32
CA VAL A 62 0.91 14.12 -0.65
C VAL A 62 2.22 14.27 0.11
N GLY A 63 3.15 13.35 -0.10
CA GLY A 63 4.52 13.42 0.44
C GLY A 63 5.42 12.32 -0.13
N GLY A 64 6.70 12.36 0.22
CA GLY A 64 7.76 11.56 -0.39
C GLY A 64 8.07 10.22 0.30
N ASN A 65 9.27 9.69 0.06
CA ASN A 65 9.72 8.39 0.59
C ASN A 65 9.87 8.34 2.12
N ASP A 66 9.94 9.49 2.77
CA ASP A 66 10.16 9.56 4.22
C ASP A 66 8.91 9.15 5.01
N ILE A 67 7.75 9.09 4.35
CA ILE A 67 6.45 8.77 4.98
C ILE A 67 5.84 7.44 4.50
N TYR A 68 6.39 6.78 3.48
CA TYR A 68 5.81 5.54 2.94
C TYR A 68 6.87 4.45 2.78
N LYS A 69 6.52 3.24 3.21
CA LYS A 69 7.37 2.05 3.08
C LYS A 69 6.62 0.91 2.41
N THR A 70 7.23 0.31 1.40
CA THR A 70 6.63 -0.80 0.63
C THR A 70 6.97 -2.14 1.26
N VAL A 71 5.96 -2.94 1.54
CA VAL A 71 6.12 -4.22 2.26
C VAL A 71 5.29 -5.34 1.63
N CYS A 72 5.69 -6.58 1.89
CA CYS A 72 4.88 -7.75 1.56
C CYS A 72 3.69 -7.86 2.52
N ARG A 73 2.66 -8.62 2.14
CA ARG A 73 1.45 -8.81 2.96
C ARG A 73 1.73 -9.33 4.37
N LYS A 74 2.76 -10.17 4.55
CA LYS A 74 3.15 -10.70 5.87
C LYS A 74 3.61 -9.56 6.79
N HIS A 75 4.62 -8.80 6.37
CA HIS A 75 5.14 -7.69 7.17
C HIS A 75 4.13 -6.56 7.34
N PHE A 76 3.24 -6.33 6.37
CA PHE A 76 2.11 -5.42 6.56
C PHE A 76 1.25 -5.82 7.77
N ARG A 77 0.87 -7.10 7.89
CA ARG A 77 0.11 -7.60 9.03
C ARG A 77 0.89 -7.51 10.33
N ASP A 78 2.17 -7.84 10.30
CA ASP A 78 3.02 -7.79 11.49
C ASP A 78 3.16 -6.37 12.04
N LEU A 79 3.26 -5.38 11.15
CA LEU A 79 3.40 -3.96 11.46
C LEU A 79 2.08 -3.29 11.85
N THR A 80 0.97 -3.62 11.17
CA THR A 80 -0.30 -2.87 11.33
C THR A 80 -1.33 -3.56 12.20
N LYS A 81 -1.30 -4.91 12.29
CA LYS A 81 -2.34 -5.73 12.94
C LYS A 81 -3.78 -5.48 12.44
N LEU A 82 -3.95 -4.88 11.26
CA LEU A 82 -5.26 -4.55 10.69
C LEU A 82 -5.96 -5.73 9.99
N ILE A 83 -5.22 -6.80 9.62
CA ILE A 83 -5.68 -7.94 8.80
C ILE A 83 -5.02 -9.25 9.24
#